data_AF-A0A0R1Y6C4-F1
#
_entry.id   AF-A0A0R1Y6C4-F1
#
_cell.length_a   1.000
_cell.length_b   1.000
_cell.length_c   1.000
_cell.angle_alpha   90.00
_cell.angle_beta   90.00
_cell.angle_gamma   90.00
#
_symmetry.space_group_name_H-M   'P 1'
#
loop_
_entity.id
_entity.type
_entity.pdbx_description
1 polymer ?
#
loop_
_entity_poly.entity_id
_entity_poly.type
_entity_poly.pdbx_seq_one_letter_code
_entity_poly.pdbx_strand_id
1 'polypeptide(L)'
;MITVGNQINYKFIDKTDWPTITMLLKSVTDDIHEKLPTTLIGIGLGKPNSYWSTPIWQLNNAGIHYDEVVANINPAWNSMDDIAAAKNVVLSAGKKFTVGSVTYPFTDQDSDGKQNDSLASDIMSKNVGTISPQGQATYLQNLFKTVTSDNNNSDAGVFYGDATWIAVKPGSSVGYQANKDASNTLPILLVPDGHRNMLLVT
;
A
#
# COMPACT_ATOMS: atom_id res chain seq x y z
N MET A 1 -0.21 -7.11 -12.33
CA MET A 1 -0.88 -5.86 -11.96
C MET A 1 0.14 -4.72 -12.02
N ILE A 2 -0.28 -3.55 -12.49
CA ILE A 2 0.47 -2.28 -12.35
C ILE A 2 -0.44 -1.32 -11.60
N THR A 3 0.07 -0.71 -10.52
CA THR A 3 -0.64 0.36 -9.83
C THR A 3 -0.17 1.71 -10.37
N VAL A 4 -1.08 2.51 -10.92
CA VAL A 4 -0.81 3.84 -11.44
C VAL A 4 -1.09 4.86 -10.34
N GLY A 5 0.00 5.38 -9.77
CA GLY A 5 -0.03 6.35 -8.68
C GLY A 5 -0.29 5.74 -7.31
N ASN A 6 0.03 6.51 -6.28
CA ASN A 6 -0.17 6.14 -4.88
C ASN A 6 -0.83 7.31 -4.15
N GLN A 7 -1.98 7.07 -3.53
CA GLN A 7 -2.79 8.09 -2.84
C GLN A 7 -3.09 9.34 -3.70
N ILE A 8 -3.51 9.10 -4.94
CA ILE A 8 -3.69 10.14 -5.97
C ILE A 8 -4.76 11.17 -5.62
N ASN A 9 -5.66 10.86 -4.69
CA ASN A 9 -6.66 11.78 -4.14
C ASN A 9 -6.07 12.86 -3.21
N TYR A 10 -4.79 12.80 -2.87
CA TYR A 10 -4.07 13.91 -2.23
C TYR A 10 -3.24 14.69 -3.22
N LYS A 11 -2.42 13.98 -4.01
CA LYS A 11 -1.47 14.57 -4.96
C LYS A 11 -1.02 13.52 -5.97
N PHE A 12 -0.98 13.86 -7.25
CA PHE A 12 -0.42 13.01 -8.31
C PHE A 12 0.41 13.86 -9.26
N ILE A 13 1.72 13.57 -9.36
CA ILE A 13 2.70 14.32 -10.17
C ILE A 13 2.56 15.84 -9.97
N ASP A 14 2.63 16.27 -8.71
CA ASP A 14 2.48 17.67 -8.30
C ASP A 14 1.13 18.34 -8.60
N LYS A 15 0.10 17.57 -8.96
CA LYS A 15 -1.26 18.06 -9.18
C LYS A 15 -2.20 17.64 -8.07
N THR A 16 -3.16 18.50 -7.77
CA THR A 16 -4.22 18.28 -6.78
C THR A 16 -5.61 18.48 -7.38
N ASP A 17 -5.72 19.00 -8.59
CA ASP A 17 -6.98 19.18 -9.30
C ASP A 17 -7.35 17.92 -10.10
N TRP A 18 -8.58 17.44 -9.92
CA TRP A 18 -9.06 16.21 -10.57
C TRP A 18 -9.02 16.24 -12.10
N PRO A 19 -9.34 17.34 -12.80
CA PRO A 19 -9.26 17.38 -14.26
C PRO A 19 -7.85 17.08 -14.79
N THR A 20 -6.80 17.65 -14.20
CA THR A 20 -5.43 17.36 -14.62
C THR A 20 -5.02 15.94 -14.19
N ILE A 21 -5.38 15.51 -12.98
CA ILE A 21 -5.08 14.16 -12.50
C ILE A 21 -5.69 13.10 -13.41
N THR A 22 -6.97 13.20 -13.77
CA THR A 22 -7.61 12.20 -14.63
C THR A 22 -7.08 12.23 -16.05
N MET A 23 -6.72 13.40 -16.60
CA MET A 23 -6.04 13.50 -17.88
C MET A 23 -4.70 12.72 -17.88
N LEU A 24 -3.88 12.91 -16.84
CA LEU A 24 -2.59 12.22 -16.70
C LEU A 24 -2.78 10.71 -16.50
N LEU A 25 -3.71 10.32 -15.64
CA LEU A 25 -4.05 8.91 -15.42
C LEU A 25 -4.50 8.27 -16.72
N LYS A 26 -5.40 8.91 -17.46
CA LYS A 26 -5.94 8.37 -18.72
C LYS A 26 -4.83 8.09 -19.72
N SER A 27 -3.89 9.02 -19.88
CA SER A 27 -2.76 8.84 -20.79
C SER A 27 -1.93 7.60 -20.46
N VAL A 28 -1.73 7.29 -19.18
CA VAL A 28 -0.93 6.13 -18.75
C VAL A 28 -1.75 4.86 -18.79
N THR A 29 -3.00 4.88 -18.33
CA THR A 29 -3.85 3.69 -18.29
C THR A 29 -4.24 3.22 -19.68
N ASP A 30 -4.48 4.13 -20.62
CA ASP A 30 -4.79 3.77 -22.00
C ASP A 30 -3.57 3.10 -22.67
N ASP A 31 -2.36 3.63 -22.44
CA ASP A 31 -1.11 3.05 -22.97
C ASP A 31 -0.83 1.66 -22.39
N ILE A 32 -1.04 1.48 -21.07
CA ILE A 32 -0.93 0.15 -20.43
C ILE A 32 -1.97 -0.81 -21.00
N HIS A 33 -3.23 -0.37 -21.14
CA HIS A 33 -4.30 -1.22 -21.64
C HIS A 33 -4.03 -1.67 -23.09
N GLU A 34 -3.54 -0.78 -23.95
CA GLU A 34 -3.20 -1.09 -25.34
C GLU A 34 -2.01 -2.06 -25.44
N LYS A 35 -0.93 -1.79 -24.70
CA LYS A 35 0.33 -2.55 -24.84
C LYS A 35 0.39 -3.82 -24.01
N LEU A 36 -0.34 -3.85 -22.89
CA LEU A 36 -0.34 -4.93 -21.92
C LEU A 36 -1.79 -5.34 -21.57
N PRO A 37 -2.59 -5.81 -22.54
CA PRO A 37 -4.04 -5.99 -22.40
C PRO A 37 -4.47 -7.02 -21.35
N THR A 38 -3.55 -7.86 -20.88
CA THR A 38 -3.80 -8.85 -19.81
C THR A 38 -3.38 -8.36 -18.42
N THR A 39 -2.76 -7.19 -18.33
CA THR A 39 -2.27 -6.62 -17.07
C THR A 39 -3.39 -5.87 -16.36
N LEU A 40 -3.72 -6.30 -15.14
CA LEU A 40 -4.62 -5.56 -14.27
C LEU A 40 -4.04 -4.18 -13.93
N ILE A 41 -4.86 -3.14 -14.08
CA ILE A 41 -4.52 -1.75 -13.78
C ILE A 41 -5.20 -1.35 -12.47
N GLY A 42 -4.38 -1.04 -11.46
CA GLY A 42 -4.83 -0.52 -10.18
C GLY A 42 -4.68 1.00 -10.06
N ILE A 43 -5.61 1.68 -9.39
CA ILE A 43 -5.48 3.09 -9.02
C ILE A 43 -5.28 3.21 -7.51
N GLY A 44 -4.18 3.84 -7.10
CA GLY A 44 -3.84 4.02 -5.69
C GLY A 44 -4.64 5.15 -5.03
N LEU A 45 -5.58 4.82 -4.12
CA LEU A 45 -6.30 5.79 -3.30
C LEU A 45 -5.83 5.74 -1.84
N GLY A 46 -5.69 6.91 -1.23
CA GLY A 46 -5.33 7.10 0.17
C GLY A 46 -6.57 7.16 1.06
N LYS A 47 -6.37 6.81 2.34
CA LYS A 47 -7.38 6.84 3.41
C LYS A 47 -8.68 6.13 3.00
N PRO A 48 -8.68 4.78 2.98
CA PRO A 48 -9.90 4.00 2.75
C PRO A 48 -11.01 4.44 3.69
N ASN A 49 -12.20 4.69 3.13
CA ASN A 49 -13.49 4.87 3.81
C ASN A 49 -14.58 5.02 2.73
N SER A 50 -15.83 5.25 3.16
CA SER A 50 -16.98 5.47 2.28
C SER A 50 -16.91 6.72 1.38
N TYR A 51 -16.06 7.71 1.69
CA TYR A 51 -15.88 8.91 0.85
C TYR A 51 -15.16 8.62 -0.47
N TRP A 52 -14.62 7.41 -0.66
CA TRP A 52 -14.09 6.96 -1.96
C TRP A 52 -15.12 6.96 -3.10
N SER A 53 -16.40 7.11 -2.79
CA SER A 53 -17.45 7.33 -3.79
C SER A 53 -17.14 8.54 -4.68
N THR A 54 -16.53 9.59 -4.13
CA THR A 54 -16.15 10.80 -4.88
C THR A 54 -14.98 10.57 -5.86
N PRO A 55 -13.78 10.10 -5.44
CA PRO A 55 -12.70 9.82 -6.38
C PRO A 55 -13.06 8.74 -7.40
N ILE A 56 -13.82 7.72 -7.02
CA ILE A 56 -14.28 6.69 -7.98
C ILE A 56 -15.23 7.30 -9.02
N TRP A 57 -16.13 8.18 -8.63
CA TRP A 57 -16.96 8.92 -9.57
C TRP A 57 -16.11 9.74 -10.55
N GLN A 58 -15.08 10.45 -10.07
CA GLN A 58 -14.16 11.23 -10.93
C GLN A 58 -13.46 10.34 -11.97
N LEU A 59 -12.95 9.19 -11.55
CA LEU A 59 -12.29 8.21 -12.43
C LEU A 59 -13.25 7.66 -13.48
N ASN A 60 -14.46 7.26 -13.07
CA ASN A 60 -15.47 6.71 -13.97
C ASN A 60 -15.98 7.77 -14.96
N ASN A 61 -16.25 8.99 -14.50
CA ASN A 61 -16.73 10.09 -15.34
C ASN A 61 -15.67 10.52 -16.37
N ALA A 62 -14.38 10.39 -16.05
CA ALA A 62 -13.29 10.66 -16.98
C ALA A 62 -12.96 9.48 -17.92
N GLY A 63 -13.64 8.33 -17.79
CA GLY A 63 -13.39 7.15 -18.62
C GLY A 63 -11.99 6.59 -18.45
N ILE A 64 -11.50 6.52 -17.20
CA ILE A 64 -10.22 5.87 -16.87
C ILE A 64 -10.38 4.35 -16.99
N HIS A 65 -9.47 3.70 -17.70
CA HIS A 65 -9.40 2.24 -17.76
C HIS A 65 -8.65 1.70 -16.54
N TYR A 66 -9.38 1.09 -15.61
CA TYR A 66 -8.79 0.45 -14.44
C TYR A 66 -9.67 -0.70 -13.96
N ASP A 67 -9.03 -1.70 -13.35
CA ASP A 67 -9.66 -2.93 -12.89
C ASP A 67 -9.89 -2.91 -11.37
N GLU A 68 -9.01 -2.21 -10.65
CA GLU A 68 -8.99 -2.26 -9.20
C GLU A 68 -8.60 -0.94 -8.53
N VAL A 69 -9.06 -0.76 -7.30
CA VAL A 69 -8.59 0.30 -6.41
C VAL A 69 -7.64 -0.31 -5.39
N VAL A 70 -6.47 0.30 -5.27
CA VAL A 70 -5.39 -0.15 -4.40
C VAL A 70 -5.24 0.85 -3.24
N ALA A 71 -5.08 0.35 -2.02
CA ALA A 71 -4.71 1.19 -0.89
C ALA A 71 -3.59 0.62 -0.04
N ASN A 72 -2.80 1.52 0.52
CA ASN A 72 -1.90 1.20 1.62
C ASN A 72 -2.67 1.35 2.93
N ILE A 73 -2.65 0.29 3.73
CA ILE A 73 -3.34 0.23 5.01
C ILE A 73 -2.37 0.58 6.12
N ASN A 74 -2.82 1.51 6.92
CA ASN A 74 -2.08 2.10 8.00
C ASN A 74 -2.85 1.79 9.29
N PRO A 75 -2.50 0.73 10.04
CA PRO A 75 -3.39 0.16 11.06
C PRO A 75 -3.82 1.13 12.16
N ALA A 76 -2.99 2.13 12.46
CA ALA A 76 -3.30 3.19 13.42
C ALA A 76 -4.34 4.20 12.94
N TRP A 77 -4.55 4.33 11.63
CA TRP A 77 -5.38 5.38 11.04
C TRP A 77 -6.46 4.85 10.09
N ASN A 78 -6.48 3.55 9.81
CA ASN A 78 -7.48 2.90 8.98
C ASN A 78 -8.14 1.79 9.79
N SER A 79 -9.36 2.05 10.28
CA SER A 79 -10.15 1.06 11.00
C SER A 79 -10.62 -0.05 10.06
N MET A 80 -10.91 -1.24 10.59
CA MET A 80 -11.48 -2.33 9.78
C MET A 80 -12.84 -1.94 9.16
N ASP A 81 -13.63 -1.13 9.86
CA ASP A 81 -14.91 -0.63 9.36
C ASP A 81 -14.73 0.32 8.18
N ASP A 82 -13.75 1.24 8.26
CA ASP A 82 -13.43 2.13 7.14
C ASP A 82 -12.93 1.35 5.92
N ILE A 83 -12.11 0.31 6.14
CA ILE A 83 -11.60 -0.57 5.08
C ILE A 83 -12.76 -1.34 4.44
N ALA A 84 -13.67 -1.89 5.25
CA ALA A 84 -14.86 -2.58 4.75
C ALA A 84 -15.80 -1.64 3.98
N ALA A 85 -16.00 -0.42 4.47
CA ALA A 85 -16.79 0.59 3.79
C ALA A 85 -16.18 1.00 2.45
N ALA A 86 -14.85 1.19 2.40
CA ALA A 86 -14.11 1.47 1.17
C ALA A 86 -14.26 0.32 0.17
N LYS A 87 -14.06 -0.93 0.63
CA LYS A 87 -14.28 -2.15 -0.17
C LYS A 87 -15.66 -2.14 -0.81
N ASN A 88 -16.72 -1.90 -0.02
CA ASN A 88 -18.10 -1.92 -0.52
C ASN A 88 -18.35 -0.88 -1.61
N VAL A 89 -17.78 0.32 -1.47
CA VAL A 89 -17.87 1.37 -2.50
C VAL A 89 -17.17 0.94 -3.79
N VAL A 90 -15.97 0.36 -3.69
CA VAL A 90 -15.19 -0.13 -4.84
C VAL A 90 -15.92 -1.27 -5.56
N LEU A 91 -16.42 -2.25 -4.82
CA LEU A 91 -17.17 -3.38 -5.37
C LEU A 91 -18.48 -2.93 -6.02
N SER A 92 -19.17 -1.94 -5.44
CA SER A 92 -20.40 -1.37 -6.02
C SER A 92 -20.15 -0.65 -7.36
N ALA A 93 -18.92 -0.19 -7.60
CA ALA A 93 -18.50 0.38 -8.88
C ALA A 93 -18.01 -0.68 -9.88
N GLY A 94 -18.14 -1.98 -9.57
CA GLY A 94 -17.70 -3.08 -10.42
C GLY A 94 -16.18 -3.23 -10.52
N LYS A 95 -15.45 -2.75 -9.51
CA LYS A 95 -13.98 -2.81 -9.44
C LYS A 95 -13.54 -3.74 -8.32
N LYS A 96 -12.32 -4.26 -8.39
CA LYS A 96 -11.73 -5.05 -7.28
C LYS A 96 -11.08 -4.12 -6.25
N PHE A 97 -11.00 -4.56 -5.00
CA PHE A 97 -10.31 -3.85 -3.93
C PHE A 97 -9.10 -4.63 -3.44
N THR A 98 -7.91 -4.06 -3.59
CA THR A 98 -6.63 -4.66 -3.22
C THR A 98 -5.92 -3.82 -2.16
N VAL A 99 -5.33 -4.46 -1.16
CA VAL A 99 -4.41 -3.80 -0.23
C VAL A 99 -3.00 -3.90 -0.79
N GLY A 100 -2.48 -2.80 -1.33
CA GLY A 100 -1.17 -2.75 -1.98
C GLY A 100 0.01 -2.78 -1.00
N SER A 101 -0.23 -2.38 0.25
CA SER A 101 0.74 -2.51 1.33
C SER A 101 0.04 -2.46 2.68
N VAL A 102 0.48 -3.27 3.63
CA VAL A 102 0.19 -3.13 5.05
C VAL A 102 1.42 -3.53 5.86
N THR A 103 1.70 -2.78 6.93
CA THR A 103 2.70 -3.13 7.94
C THR A 103 2.03 -3.14 9.31
N TYR A 104 2.43 -4.05 10.19
CA TYR A 104 1.99 -4.02 11.57
C TYR A 104 3.17 -4.36 12.50
N PRO A 105 3.44 -3.56 13.55
CA PRO A 105 4.58 -3.77 14.44
C PRO A 105 4.44 -5.03 15.29
N PHE A 106 5.43 -5.93 15.22
CA PHE A 106 5.54 -7.06 16.15
C PHE A 106 6.37 -6.73 17.40
N THR A 107 7.07 -5.60 17.40
CA THR A 107 7.88 -5.08 18.50
C THR A 107 7.89 -3.55 18.46
N ASP A 108 8.07 -2.92 19.61
CA ASP A 108 8.29 -1.47 19.76
C ASP A 108 9.79 -1.11 19.84
N GLN A 109 10.66 -2.12 19.83
CA GLN A 109 12.10 -1.94 19.92
C GLN A 109 12.69 -1.54 18.56
N ASP A 110 13.61 -0.59 18.60
CA ASP A 110 14.49 -0.26 17.48
C ASP A 110 15.75 -1.14 17.53
N SER A 111 16.14 -1.66 16.37
CA SER A 111 17.30 -2.55 16.21
C SER A 111 18.42 -1.92 15.38
N ASP A 112 18.19 -0.81 14.68
CA ASP A 112 19.16 -0.21 13.77
C ASP A 112 19.68 1.16 14.22
N GLY A 113 19.08 1.76 15.26
CA GLY A 113 19.47 3.04 15.83
C GLY A 113 18.77 4.25 15.22
N LYS A 114 17.89 4.02 14.24
CA LYS A 114 17.00 5.02 13.67
C LYS A 114 15.60 4.73 14.20
N GLN A 115 14.96 5.76 14.75
CA GLN A 115 13.60 5.62 15.25
C GLN A 115 12.69 5.02 14.16
N ASN A 116 12.09 3.87 14.46
CA ASN A 116 11.13 3.22 13.59
C ASN A 116 9.87 4.09 13.45
N ASP A 117 9.36 4.21 12.23
CA ASP A 117 7.99 4.68 11.97
C ASP A 117 7.01 3.49 12.08
N SER A 118 7.14 2.71 13.16
CA SER A 118 6.48 1.40 13.31
C SER A 118 5.00 1.50 13.69
N LEU A 119 4.50 2.70 13.99
CA LEU A 119 3.17 2.97 14.53
C LEU A 119 2.91 2.32 15.91
N ALA A 120 3.92 1.72 16.56
CA ALA A 120 3.69 0.93 17.77
C ALA A 120 3.01 1.74 18.90
N SER A 121 3.44 2.98 19.11
CA SER A 121 2.82 3.89 20.07
C SER A 121 1.37 4.23 19.70
N ASP A 122 1.07 4.42 18.42
CA ASP A 122 -0.28 4.72 17.95
C ASP A 122 -1.20 3.51 18.09
N ILE A 123 -0.72 2.31 17.78
CA ILE A 123 -1.48 1.06 17.93
C ILE A 123 -1.86 0.82 19.38
N MET A 124 -0.92 1.02 20.32
CA MET A 124 -1.20 0.89 21.75
C MET A 124 -2.17 1.97 22.24
N SER A 125 -1.92 3.24 21.91
CA SER A 125 -2.75 4.36 22.38
C SER A 125 -4.17 4.35 21.82
N LYS A 126 -4.37 3.85 20.61
CA LYS A 126 -5.68 3.72 19.95
C LYS A 126 -6.33 2.36 20.18
N ASN A 127 -5.70 1.47 20.95
CA ASN A 127 -6.20 0.14 21.26
C ASN A 127 -6.55 -0.69 20.00
N VAL A 128 -5.72 -0.60 18.96
CA VAL A 128 -5.92 -1.33 17.69
C VAL A 128 -5.56 -2.82 17.85
N GLY A 129 -4.60 -3.12 18.73
CA GLY A 129 -4.14 -4.48 19.00
C GLY A 129 -2.92 -4.48 19.92
N THR A 130 -2.20 -5.61 19.96
CA THR A 130 -0.98 -5.75 20.77
C THR A 130 0.27 -5.65 19.89
N ILE A 131 1.37 -5.18 20.47
CA ILE A 131 2.69 -5.15 19.82
C ILE A 131 3.39 -6.47 20.12
N SER A 132 3.16 -7.46 19.27
CA SER A 132 3.75 -8.81 19.40
C SER A 132 3.63 -9.57 18.06
N PRO A 133 4.40 -10.65 17.85
CA PRO A 133 4.20 -11.53 16.69
C PRO A 133 2.77 -12.04 16.57
N GLN A 134 2.13 -12.38 17.70
CA GLN A 134 0.73 -12.81 17.70
C GLN A 134 -0.23 -11.67 17.37
N GLY A 135 0.00 -10.46 17.89
CA GLY A 135 -0.80 -9.28 17.56
C GLY A 135 -0.74 -8.94 16.07
N GLN A 136 0.46 -9.01 15.49
CA GLN A 136 0.66 -8.87 14.05
C GLN A 136 -0.11 -9.93 13.27
N ALA A 137 0.05 -11.21 13.62
CA ALA A 137 -0.66 -12.31 12.96
C ALA A 137 -2.19 -12.14 13.04
N THR A 138 -2.72 -11.78 14.21
CA THR A 138 -4.15 -11.55 14.42
C THR A 138 -4.67 -10.37 13.59
N TYR A 139 -3.95 -9.25 13.56
CA TYR A 139 -4.34 -8.10 12.74
C TYR A 139 -4.38 -8.45 11.25
N LEU A 140 -3.33 -9.10 10.74
CA LEU A 140 -3.25 -9.51 9.34
C LEU A 140 -4.34 -10.51 8.97
N GLN A 141 -4.61 -11.50 9.82
CA GLN A 141 -5.69 -12.45 9.60
C GLN A 141 -7.05 -11.74 9.47
N ASN A 142 -7.32 -10.78 10.36
CA ASN A 142 -8.56 -10.00 10.33
C ASN A 142 -8.64 -9.13 9.08
N LEU A 143 -7.54 -8.46 8.70
CA LEU A 143 -7.49 -7.67 7.47
C LEU A 143 -7.75 -8.53 6.23
N PHE A 144 -7.08 -9.67 6.14
CA PHE A 144 -7.22 -10.59 5.00
C PHE A 144 -8.67 -11.05 4.90
N LYS A 145 -9.26 -11.48 6.02
CA LYS A 145 -10.67 -11.86 6.08
C LYS A 145 -11.58 -10.71 5.62
N THR A 146 -11.37 -9.49 6.10
CA THR A 146 -12.17 -8.32 5.72
C THR A 146 -12.08 -8.01 4.22
N VAL A 147 -10.88 -8.11 3.64
CA VAL A 147 -10.63 -7.76 2.23
C VAL A 147 -11.09 -8.86 1.28
N THR A 148 -10.80 -10.13 1.59
CA THR A 148 -11.01 -11.25 0.67
C THR A 148 -12.35 -11.96 0.89
N SER A 149 -13.13 -11.60 1.92
CA SER A 149 -14.51 -12.05 2.01
C SER A 149 -15.36 -11.40 0.91
N ASP A 150 -16.41 -12.11 0.49
CA ASP A 150 -17.40 -11.76 -0.54
C ASP A 150 -16.99 -12.16 -1.98
N ASN A 151 -17.94 -12.78 -2.69
CA ASN A 151 -17.72 -13.49 -3.96
C ASN A 151 -17.20 -12.60 -5.11
N ASN A 152 -17.27 -11.28 -4.97
CA ASN A 152 -16.84 -10.33 -6.00
C ASN A 152 -15.43 -9.77 -5.77
N ASN A 153 -14.74 -10.19 -4.69
CA ASN A 153 -13.34 -9.80 -4.41
C ASN A 153 -12.41 -11.00 -4.21
N SER A 154 -12.83 -12.21 -4.59
CA SER A 154 -12.08 -13.46 -4.36
C SER A 154 -10.71 -13.50 -5.02
N ASP A 155 -10.52 -12.72 -6.08
CA ASP A 155 -9.28 -12.69 -6.86
C ASP A 155 -8.41 -11.45 -6.52
N ALA A 156 -8.76 -10.70 -5.48
CA ALA A 156 -8.00 -9.56 -5.00
C ALA A 156 -7.01 -9.97 -3.89
N GLY A 157 -5.98 -9.15 -3.65
CA GLY A 157 -4.87 -9.49 -2.77
C GLY A 157 -4.69 -8.54 -1.59
N VAL A 158 -3.95 -9.03 -0.59
CA VAL A 158 -3.33 -8.21 0.46
C VAL A 158 -1.84 -8.43 0.42
N PHE A 159 -1.07 -7.36 0.25
CA PHE A 159 0.39 -7.39 0.19
C PHE A 159 0.97 -6.86 1.50
N TYR A 160 1.84 -7.65 2.14
CA TYR A 160 2.57 -7.21 3.34
C TYR A 160 3.80 -6.39 2.92
N GLY A 161 3.86 -5.14 3.38
CA GLY A 161 4.92 -4.20 3.04
C GLY A 161 6.19 -4.48 3.85
N ASP A 162 7.35 -4.26 3.25
CA ASP A 162 8.65 -4.17 3.93
C ASP A 162 8.96 -5.32 4.92
N ALA A 163 8.51 -6.54 4.60
CA ALA A 163 8.55 -7.70 5.48
C ALA A 163 9.95 -8.04 6.04
N THR A 164 10.98 -7.69 5.28
CA THR A 164 12.37 -8.05 5.54
C THR A 164 13.28 -6.82 5.58
N TRP A 165 12.72 -5.62 5.81
CA TRP A 165 13.53 -4.44 6.06
C TRP A 165 14.11 -4.47 7.48
N ILE A 166 15.10 -5.33 7.68
CA ILE A 166 15.78 -5.58 8.95
C ILE A 166 17.09 -4.81 9.05
N ALA A 167 17.59 -4.62 10.27
CA ALA A 167 18.92 -4.07 10.50
C ALA A 167 20.01 -4.95 9.85
N VAL A 168 20.99 -4.32 9.20
CA VAL A 168 22.17 -5.00 8.65
C VAL A 168 23.03 -5.60 9.77
N LYS A 169 23.19 -4.83 10.85
CA LYS A 169 23.84 -5.25 12.10
C LYS A 169 22.88 -4.98 13.27
N PRO A 170 22.50 -6.00 14.04
CA PRO A 170 21.60 -5.81 15.17
C PRO A 170 22.25 -4.98 16.27
N GLY A 171 21.49 -4.05 16.83
CA GLY A 171 21.86 -3.22 17.98
C GLY A 171 21.68 -1.73 17.70
N SER A 172 20.94 -1.03 18.56
CA SER A 172 20.50 0.35 18.35
C SER A 172 21.59 1.42 18.46
N SER A 173 22.68 1.20 19.20
CA SER A 173 23.78 2.19 19.31
C SER A 173 25.09 1.72 18.69
N VAL A 174 25.44 0.44 18.90
CA VAL A 174 26.66 -0.18 18.36
C VAL A 174 26.51 -0.56 16.88
N GLY A 175 25.28 -0.86 16.44
CA GLY A 175 24.95 -1.16 15.06
C GLY A 175 24.70 0.09 14.22
N TYR A 176 24.26 1.20 14.84
CA TYR A 176 23.81 2.41 14.15
C TYR A 176 24.76 2.91 13.08
N GLN A 177 26.03 3.16 13.44
CA GLN A 177 26.97 3.73 12.48
C GLN A 177 27.20 2.75 11.31
N ALA A 178 27.27 1.44 11.58
CA ALA A 178 27.40 0.43 10.53
C ALA A 178 26.16 0.35 9.62
N ASN A 179 24.95 0.44 10.18
CA ASN A 179 23.69 0.45 9.43
C ASN A 179 23.53 1.73 8.60
N LYS A 180 23.94 2.87 9.17
CA LYS A 180 23.98 4.16 8.47
C LYS A 180 24.99 4.14 7.34
N ASP A 181 26.19 3.63 7.56
CA ASP A 181 27.22 3.55 6.52
C ASP A 181 26.80 2.58 5.41
N ALA A 182 26.20 1.44 5.76
CA ALA A 182 25.64 0.49 4.79
C ALA A 182 24.54 1.14 3.94
N SER A 183 23.60 1.87 4.55
CA SER A 183 22.52 2.53 3.79
C SER A 183 23.00 3.66 2.87
N ASN A 184 24.13 4.30 3.18
CA ASN A 184 24.75 5.32 2.34
C ASN A 184 25.71 4.76 1.28
N THR A 185 26.24 3.55 1.47
CA THR A 185 27.20 2.90 0.55
C THR A 185 26.54 1.92 -0.39
N LEU A 186 25.33 1.45 -0.08
CA LEU A 186 24.45 0.84 -1.06
C LEU A 186 24.05 1.95 -2.04
N PRO A 187 24.54 1.96 -3.29
CA PRO A 187 23.88 2.78 -4.29
C PRO A 187 22.43 2.31 -4.28
N ILE A 188 21.48 3.26 -4.25
CA ILE A 188 20.17 3.00 -4.83
C ILE A 188 20.49 2.54 -6.25
N LEU A 189 20.52 1.24 -6.44
CA LEU A 189 20.76 0.60 -7.71
C LEU A 189 19.43 0.75 -8.45
N LEU A 190 19.13 1.96 -8.90
CA LEU A 190 18.31 2.13 -10.10
C LEU A 190 19.18 1.63 -11.24
N VAL A 191 19.22 0.32 -11.43
CA VAL A 191 19.71 -0.27 -12.68
C VAL A 191 18.65 0.08 -13.72
N PRO A 192 18.98 0.88 -14.74
CA PRO A 192 18.18 0.87 -15.95
C PRO A 192 18.46 -0.47 -16.64
N ASP A 193 17.48 -1.37 -16.67
CA ASP A 193 17.01 -2.01 -17.91
C ASP A 193 16.28 -3.34 -17.69
N GLY A 194 15.19 -3.48 -18.45
CA GLY A 194 14.90 -4.70 -19.21
C GLY A 194 14.91 -6.03 -18.47
N HIS A 195 13.74 -6.39 -17.95
CA HIS A 195 13.34 -7.76 -17.59
C HIS A 195 13.84 -8.33 -16.25
N ARG A 196 12.88 -8.47 -15.32
CA ARG A 196 12.81 -9.37 -14.15
C ARG A 196 13.98 -9.28 -13.13
N ASN A 197 13.66 -8.90 -11.89
CA ASN A 197 13.70 -9.81 -10.73
C ASN A 197 13.38 -9.06 -9.42
N MET A 198 12.47 -9.66 -8.65
CA MET A 198 12.28 -9.41 -7.22
C MET A 198 13.57 -9.77 -6.47
N LEU A 199 14.08 -8.85 -5.65
CA LEU A 199 15.20 -9.12 -4.75
C LEU A 199 14.67 -9.95 -3.55
N LEU A 200 14.93 -11.25 -3.57
CA LEU A 200 14.98 -12.07 -2.36
C LEU A 200 16.29 -11.75 -1.65
N VAL A 201 16.24 -11.34 -0.38
CA VAL A 201 17.37 -11.50 0.54
C VAL A 201 16.88 -12.39 1.68
N THR A 202 17.54 -13.54 1.82
CA THR A 202 17.40 -14.53 2.89
C THR A 202 17.71 -13.95 4.26
#